data_AF-A0A2M7PHH2-F1
#
_entry.id   AF-A0A2M7PHH2-F1
#
_cell.length_a   1.000
_cell.length_b   1.000
_cell.length_c   1.000
_cell.angle_alpha   90.00
_cell.angle_beta   90.00
_cell.angle_gamma   90.00
#
_symmetry.space_group_name_H-M   'P 1'
#
loop_
_entity.id
_entity.type
_entity.pdbx_description
1 polymer ?
#
loop_
_entity_poly.entity_id
_entity_poly.type
_entity_poly.pdbx_seq_one_letter_code
_entity_poly.pdbx_strand_id
1 'polypeptide(L)'
;LAVILGEEAVIVGDILLPQISPWPTRLEMYGEIAGVLSPMFPEASEILGLQRYLRSLRQLRSLGVAHPDMKVLPAHRFYYDGGWNVVDLTKRIDELFEHHVERCAAIVDIVSKGHRTVEEIVRTHFEPALLRGPGKHMAINEILSHCELLVDQGDLFETGCHEYEASGTDRFRTLITTLEH
;
A
#
# COMPACT_ATOMS: atom_id res chain seq x y z
N LEU A 1 5.08 5.44 11.28
CA LEU A 1 5.11 5.65 12.73
C LEU A 1 3.70 6.03 13.19
N ALA A 2 3.11 5.31 14.13
CA ALA A 2 1.88 5.72 14.81
C ALA A 2 2.20 6.01 16.28
N VAL A 3 1.54 7.01 16.86
CA VAL A 3 1.76 7.43 18.25
C VAL A 3 0.49 7.18 19.05
N ILE A 4 0.60 6.39 20.11
CA ILE A 4 -0.50 6.06 21.00
C ILE A 4 -0.53 7.08 22.16
N LEU A 5 -1.72 7.64 22.43
CA LEU A 5 -1.96 8.60 23.50
C LEU A 5 -2.86 7.94 24.56
N GLY A 6 -2.23 7.34 25.57
CA GLY A 6 -2.96 6.56 26.58
C GLY A 6 -3.70 5.38 25.96
N GLU A 7 -4.94 5.15 26.37
CA GLU A 7 -5.84 4.14 25.77
C GLU A 7 -6.91 4.79 24.86
N GLU A 8 -6.88 6.11 24.71
CA GLU A 8 -8.00 6.89 24.17
C GLU A 8 -7.82 7.26 22.71
N ALA A 9 -6.59 7.46 22.23
CA ALA A 9 -6.34 7.93 20.88
C ALA A 9 -5.04 7.42 20.25
N VAL A 10 -5.03 7.38 18.93
CA VAL A 10 -3.85 7.07 18.10
C VAL A 10 -3.70 8.10 16.99
N ILE A 11 -2.50 8.65 16.85
CA ILE A 11 -2.11 9.47 15.71
C ILE A 11 -1.46 8.55 14.68
N VAL A 12 -2.12 8.35 13.55
CA VAL A 12 -1.71 7.38 12.50
C VAL A 12 -0.93 8.03 11.36
N GLY A 13 -0.92 9.36 11.29
CA GLY A 13 -0.28 10.10 10.20
C GLY A 13 -0.89 9.74 8.85
N ASP A 14 -0.04 9.44 7.87
CA ASP A 14 -0.44 8.97 6.53
C ASP A 14 -0.45 7.45 6.39
N ILE A 15 -0.20 6.68 7.46
CA ILE A 15 -0.32 5.22 7.40
C ILE A 15 -1.78 4.82 7.14
N LEU A 16 -2.73 5.62 7.63
CA LEU A 16 -4.13 5.39 7.41
C LEU A 16 -4.82 6.74 7.23
N LEU A 17 -5.58 6.87 6.15
CA LEU A 17 -6.30 8.08 5.81
C LEU A 17 -7.79 7.78 5.61
N PRO A 18 -8.67 8.73 5.97
CA PRO A 18 -10.08 8.59 5.68
C PRO A 18 -10.32 8.83 4.19
N GLN A 19 -11.24 8.06 3.61
CA GLN A 19 -11.74 8.17 2.22
C GLN A 19 -10.73 7.91 1.09
N ILE A 20 -9.43 8.02 1.34
CA ILE A 20 -8.35 7.79 0.37
C ILE A 20 -7.38 6.73 0.87
N SER A 21 -6.73 6.02 -0.04
CA SER A 21 -5.59 5.16 0.28
C SER A 21 -4.30 5.98 0.20
N PRO A 22 -3.39 5.86 1.18
CA PRO A 22 -2.03 6.31 0.99
C PRO A 22 -1.33 5.40 -0.03
N TRP A 23 -0.41 5.95 -0.83
CA TRP A 23 0.44 5.07 -1.62
C TRP A 23 1.46 4.38 -0.71
N PRO A 24 1.76 3.09 -0.94
CA PRO A 24 2.91 2.47 -0.29
C PRO A 24 4.22 2.94 -0.94
N THR A 25 5.31 2.88 -0.18
CA THR A 25 6.66 3.14 -0.71
C THR A 25 7.17 1.99 -1.58
N ARG A 26 8.25 2.22 -2.32
CA ARG A 26 8.92 1.22 -3.16
C ARG A 26 10.23 0.78 -2.53
N LEU A 27 10.62 -0.47 -2.70
CA LEU A 27 11.92 -0.98 -2.27
C LEU A 27 13.05 -0.25 -3.00
N GLU A 28 12.87 0.05 -4.28
CA GLU A 28 13.86 0.77 -5.11
C GLU A 28 14.25 2.15 -4.54
N MET A 29 13.34 2.81 -3.80
CA MET A 29 13.61 4.12 -3.17
C MET A 29 14.67 4.04 -2.07
N TYR A 30 15.00 2.84 -1.57
CA TYR A 30 15.95 2.66 -0.48
C TYR A 30 17.34 3.22 -0.81
N GLY A 31 17.78 3.11 -2.07
CA GLY A 31 19.09 3.62 -2.51
C GLY A 31 19.30 5.11 -2.22
N GLU A 32 18.23 5.91 -2.25
CA GLU A 32 18.27 7.35 -1.98
C GLU A 32 18.49 7.68 -0.50
N ILE A 33 18.11 6.78 0.41
CA ILE A 33 18.11 7.01 1.86
C ILE A 33 19.09 6.08 2.62
N ALA A 34 19.65 5.06 1.95
CA ALA A 34 20.51 4.04 2.53
C ALA A 34 21.74 4.62 3.23
N GLY A 35 22.32 5.71 2.72
CA GLY A 35 23.48 6.37 3.32
C GLY A 35 23.25 6.87 4.75
N VAL A 36 21.99 7.07 5.15
CA VAL A 36 21.61 7.49 6.50
C VAL A 36 21.01 6.33 7.30
N LEU A 37 20.18 5.49 6.65
CA LEU A 37 19.36 4.51 7.34
C LEU A 37 19.96 3.11 7.44
N SER A 38 20.92 2.75 6.59
CA SER A 38 21.51 1.39 6.57
C SER A 38 22.13 0.90 7.88
N PRO A 39 22.69 1.74 8.77
CA PRO A 39 23.16 1.25 10.07
C PRO A 39 22.04 0.76 10.99
N MET A 40 20.81 1.26 10.80
CA MET A 40 19.64 0.90 11.62
C MET A 40 18.72 -0.11 10.92
N PHE A 41 18.62 -0.02 9.59
CA PHE A 41 17.78 -0.85 8.76
C PHE A 41 18.58 -1.28 7.53
N PRO A 42 19.40 -2.35 7.63
CA PRO A 42 20.25 -2.81 6.54
C PRO A 42 19.49 -3.19 5.27
N GLU A 43 18.26 -3.68 5.40
CA GLU A 43 17.44 -4.15 4.29
C GLU A 43 16.27 -3.22 4.00
N ALA A 44 16.01 -2.95 2.71
CA ALA A 44 14.95 -2.04 2.27
C ALA A 44 13.56 -2.45 2.80
N SER A 45 13.28 -3.76 2.84
CA SER A 45 11.98 -4.33 3.23
C SER A 45 11.66 -4.17 4.72
N GLU A 46 12.63 -3.75 5.55
CA GLU A 46 12.40 -3.44 6.96
C GLU A 46 11.63 -2.14 7.16
N ILE A 47 11.70 -1.22 6.18
CA ILE A 47 11.12 0.12 6.29
C ILE A 47 10.29 0.56 5.07
N LEU A 48 10.49 -0.06 3.89
CA LEU A 48 9.80 0.29 2.66
C LEU A 48 9.02 -0.89 2.06
N GLY A 49 8.17 -0.60 1.09
CA GLY A 49 7.43 -1.59 0.30
C GLY A 49 6.02 -1.85 0.80
N LEU A 50 5.16 -2.31 -0.10
CA LEU A 50 3.77 -2.66 0.20
C LEU A 50 3.67 -3.72 1.30
N GLN A 51 4.52 -4.75 1.31
CA GLN A 51 4.48 -5.78 2.35
C GLN A 51 4.74 -5.19 3.75
N ARG A 52 5.68 -4.25 3.88
CA ARG A 52 5.96 -3.56 5.15
C ARG A 52 4.80 -2.70 5.59
N TYR A 53 4.15 -2.02 4.65
CA TYR A 53 2.93 -1.26 4.89
C TYR A 53 1.79 -2.15 5.40
N LEU A 54 1.50 -3.28 4.74
CA LEU A 54 0.47 -4.24 5.16
C LEU A 54 0.74 -4.83 6.56
N ARG A 55 2.01 -5.14 6.88
CA ARG A 55 2.40 -5.55 8.23
C ARG A 55 2.15 -4.45 9.27
N SER A 56 2.35 -3.18 8.91
CA SER A 56 2.05 -2.05 9.78
C SER A 56 0.54 -1.88 10.01
N LEU A 57 -0.28 -2.11 8.97
CA LEU A 57 -1.74 -2.13 9.11
C LEU A 57 -2.20 -3.25 10.05
N ARG A 58 -1.65 -4.46 9.95
CA ARG A 58 -1.96 -5.55 10.89
C ARG A 58 -1.71 -5.18 12.35
N GLN A 59 -0.59 -4.49 12.62
CA GLN A 59 -0.26 -4.04 13.97
C GLN A 59 -1.29 -3.00 14.47
N LEU A 60 -1.66 -2.04 13.64
CA LEU A 60 -2.72 -1.07 13.96
C LEU A 60 -4.09 -1.72 14.13
N ARG A 61 -4.39 -2.78 13.37
CA ARG A 61 -5.64 -3.54 13.49
C ARG A 61 -5.74 -4.21 14.85
N SER A 62 -4.65 -4.83 15.30
CA SER A 62 -4.57 -5.45 16.63
C SER A 62 -4.84 -4.42 17.75
N LEU A 63 -4.34 -3.20 17.58
CA LEU A 63 -4.62 -2.07 18.48
C LEU A 63 -6.11 -1.67 18.44
N GLY A 64 -6.73 -1.59 17.26
CA GLY A 64 -8.15 -1.30 17.11
C GLY A 64 -9.07 -2.36 17.73
N VAL A 65 -8.68 -3.64 17.64
CA VAL A 65 -9.40 -4.74 18.32
C VAL A 65 -9.28 -4.65 19.84
N ALA A 66 -8.10 -4.30 20.36
CA ALA A 66 -7.88 -4.15 21.80
C ALA A 66 -8.58 -2.91 22.37
N HIS A 67 -8.71 -1.84 21.59
CA HIS A 67 -9.33 -0.57 21.99
C HIS A 67 -10.38 -0.08 20.96
N PRO A 68 -11.58 -0.69 20.93
CA PRO A 68 -12.59 -0.39 19.90
C PRO A 68 -13.07 1.06 19.88
N ASP A 69 -13.03 1.76 21.02
CA ASP A 69 -13.49 3.15 21.15
C ASP A 69 -12.40 4.20 20.89
N MET A 70 -11.18 3.75 20.58
CA MET A 70 -10.00 4.59 20.39
C MET A 70 -10.20 5.58 19.24
N LYS A 71 -9.88 6.85 19.48
CA LYS A 71 -9.96 7.92 18.49
C LYS A 71 -8.78 7.85 17.53
N VAL A 72 -9.08 7.70 16.25
CA VAL A 72 -8.07 7.71 15.18
C VAL A 72 -7.90 9.13 14.66
N LEU A 73 -6.65 9.60 14.68
CA LEU A 73 -6.27 10.95 14.26
C LEU A 73 -5.35 10.85 13.01
N PRO A 74 -5.91 10.92 11.79
CA PRO A 74 -5.15 10.92 10.55
C PRO A 74 -4.53 12.29 10.26
N ALA A 75 -3.42 12.32 9.51
CA ALA A 75 -2.76 13.58 9.15
C ALA A 75 -3.56 14.39 8.12
N HIS A 76 -4.26 13.71 7.21
CA HIS A 76 -5.08 14.35 6.19
C HIS A 76 -6.55 13.99 6.35
N ARG A 77 -7.41 14.94 5.95
CA ARG A 77 -8.86 14.78 5.91
C ARG A 77 -9.50 14.41 7.25
N PHE A 78 -8.85 14.65 8.40
CA PHE A 78 -9.52 14.48 9.69
C PHE A 78 -10.77 15.35 9.81
N TYR A 79 -10.67 16.61 9.34
CA TYR A 79 -11.79 17.46 9.00
C TYR A 79 -11.71 17.83 7.52
N TYR A 80 -12.74 17.52 6.74
CA TYR A 80 -12.79 17.78 5.31
C TYR A 80 -14.23 17.97 4.85
N ASP A 81 -14.43 18.84 3.86
CA ASP A 81 -15.76 19.12 3.27
C ASP A 81 -16.85 19.46 4.31
N GLY A 82 -16.48 20.24 5.33
CA GLY A 82 -17.40 20.71 6.37
C GLY A 82 -17.76 19.68 7.45
N GLY A 83 -17.10 18.52 7.50
CA GLY A 83 -17.37 17.47 8.48
C GLY A 83 -16.12 16.79 9.06
N TRP A 84 -16.30 16.16 10.21
CA TRP A 84 -15.30 15.28 10.82
C TRP A 84 -15.37 13.88 10.22
N ASN A 85 -14.23 13.36 9.76
CA ASN A 85 -14.12 11.98 9.34
C ASN A 85 -13.74 11.11 10.54
N VAL A 86 -14.75 10.64 11.28
CA VAL A 86 -14.57 9.66 12.33
C VAL A 86 -14.22 8.32 11.69
N VAL A 87 -13.06 7.77 12.05
CA VAL A 87 -12.56 6.51 11.51
C VAL A 87 -12.73 5.42 12.55
N ASP A 88 -13.45 4.36 12.17
CA ASP A 88 -13.34 3.06 12.81
C ASP A 88 -12.04 2.41 12.32
N LEU A 89 -11.09 2.22 13.25
CA LEU A 89 -9.73 1.78 12.90
C LEU A 89 -9.73 0.41 12.23
N THR A 90 -10.42 -0.57 12.82
CA THR A 90 -10.43 -1.95 12.33
C THR A 90 -11.11 -2.00 10.97
N LYS A 91 -12.30 -1.38 10.85
CA LYS A 91 -13.03 -1.36 9.58
C LYS A 91 -12.22 -0.71 8.46
N ARG A 92 -11.59 0.44 8.73
CA ARG A 92 -10.82 1.14 7.69
C ARG A 92 -9.58 0.34 7.27
N ILE A 93 -8.98 -0.42 8.19
CA ILE A 93 -7.86 -1.31 7.85
C ILE A 93 -8.34 -2.48 6.98
N ASP A 94 -9.49 -3.09 7.28
CA ASP A 94 -10.06 -4.17 6.48
C ASP A 94 -10.35 -3.68 5.04
N GLU A 95 -10.91 -2.48 4.88
CA GLU A 95 -11.09 -1.83 3.57
C GLU A 95 -9.76 -1.63 2.81
N LEU A 96 -8.66 -1.30 3.52
CA LEU A 96 -7.36 -1.12 2.90
C LEU A 96 -6.72 -2.45 2.48
N PHE A 97 -6.91 -3.51 3.26
CA PHE A 97 -6.49 -4.86 2.87
C PHE A 97 -7.22 -5.31 1.60
N GLU A 98 -8.55 -5.19 1.57
CA GLU A 98 -9.36 -5.51 0.39
C GLU A 98 -8.90 -4.71 -0.83
N HIS A 99 -8.71 -3.40 -0.69
CA HIS A 99 -8.20 -2.53 -1.75
C HIS A 99 -6.88 -3.04 -2.37
N HIS A 100 -5.93 -3.47 -1.54
CA HIS A 100 -4.64 -3.96 -2.04
C HIS A 100 -4.74 -5.36 -2.69
N VAL A 101 -5.64 -6.23 -2.21
CA VAL A 101 -5.95 -7.50 -2.88
C VAL A 101 -6.54 -7.25 -4.27
N GLU A 102 -7.53 -6.37 -4.37
CA GLU A 102 -8.15 -6.00 -5.63
C GLU A 102 -7.14 -5.39 -6.60
N ARG A 103 -6.25 -4.52 -6.10
CA ARG A 103 -5.20 -3.91 -6.91
C ARG A 103 -4.22 -4.94 -7.46
N CYS A 104 -3.73 -5.85 -6.62
CA CYS A 104 -2.85 -6.93 -7.05
C CYS A 104 -3.52 -7.80 -8.12
N ALA A 105 -4.79 -8.17 -7.89
CA ALA A 105 -5.56 -8.98 -8.84
C ALA A 105 -5.72 -8.27 -10.20
N ALA A 106 -6.01 -6.97 -10.21
CA ALA A 106 -6.14 -6.20 -11.42
C ALA A 106 -4.82 -6.10 -12.19
N ILE A 107 -3.69 -5.90 -11.51
CA ILE A 107 -2.37 -5.87 -12.15
C ILE A 107 -2.07 -7.22 -12.81
N VAL A 108 -2.24 -8.34 -12.09
CA VAL A 108 -2.02 -9.68 -12.64
C VAL A 108 -2.91 -9.92 -13.87
N ASP A 109 -4.19 -9.55 -13.81
CA ASP A 109 -5.12 -9.68 -14.93
C ASP A 109 -4.68 -8.85 -16.15
N ILE A 110 -4.26 -7.60 -15.96
CA ILE A 110 -3.77 -6.73 -17.03
C ILE A 110 -2.51 -7.31 -17.69
N VAL A 111 -1.55 -7.76 -16.88
CA VAL A 111 -0.29 -8.35 -17.37
C VAL A 111 -0.54 -9.67 -18.10
N SER A 112 -1.48 -10.49 -17.62
CA SER A 112 -1.84 -11.76 -18.27
C SER A 112 -2.39 -11.59 -19.69
N LYS A 113 -2.91 -10.40 -20.01
CA LYS A 113 -3.42 -10.01 -21.34
C LYS A 113 -2.34 -9.48 -22.28
N GLY A 114 -1.08 -9.45 -21.84
CA GLY A 114 0.07 -9.07 -22.66
C GLY A 114 0.50 -7.60 -22.54
N HIS A 115 -0.04 -6.83 -21.61
CA HIS A 115 0.47 -5.49 -21.27
C HIS A 115 1.66 -5.64 -20.33
N ARG A 116 2.85 -5.23 -20.77
CA ARG A 116 4.09 -5.62 -20.10
C ARG A 116 4.72 -4.48 -19.33
N THR A 117 4.64 -3.24 -19.83
CA THR A 117 5.30 -2.11 -19.16
C THR A 117 4.45 -1.52 -18.05
N VAL A 118 5.09 -0.92 -17.04
CA VAL A 118 4.38 -0.20 -15.98
C VAL A 118 3.47 0.90 -16.54
N GLU A 119 3.86 1.61 -17.59
CA GLU A 119 3.02 2.63 -18.24
C GLU A 119 1.77 2.05 -18.87
N GLU A 120 1.86 0.87 -19.49
CA GLU A 120 0.71 0.17 -20.06
C GLU A 120 -0.25 -0.28 -18.96
N ILE A 121 0.28 -0.82 -17.85
CA ILE A 121 -0.51 -1.22 -16.69
C ILE A 121 -1.26 -0.01 -16.11
N VAL A 122 -0.55 1.11 -15.88
CA VAL A 122 -1.13 2.34 -15.34
C VAL A 122 -2.23 2.89 -16.25
N ARG A 123 -1.99 2.96 -17.57
CA ARG A 123 -2.98 3.47 -18.54
C ARG A 123 -4.20 2.58 -18.66
N THR A 124 -4.04 1.29 -18.45
CA THR A 124 -5.14 0.32 -18.49
C THR A 124 -5.95 0.35 -17.20
N HIS A 125 -5.29 0.51 -16.06
CA HIS A 125 -5.94 0.43 -14.75
C HIS A 125 -6.64 1.73 -14.34
N PHE A 126 -6.01 2.89 -14.56
CA PHE A 126 -6.51 4.17 -14.05
C PHE A 126 -7.26 4.97 -15.11
N GLU A 127 -8.31 5.67 -14.68
CA GLU A 127 -9.03 6.61 -15.54
C GLU A 127 -8.10 7.73 -16.07
N PRO A 128 -8.22 8.14 -17.35
CA PRO A 128 -7.37 9.18 -17.92
C PRO A 128 -7.38 10.50 -17.15
N ALA A 129 -8.50 10.84 -16.50
CA ALA A 129 -8.63 12.06 -15.71
C ALA A 129 -7.69 12.09 -14.49
N LEU A 130 -7.45 10.93 -13.88
CA LEU A 130 -6.57 10.73 -12.72
C LEU A 130 -5.08 10.77 -13.11
N LEU A 131 -4.75 10.54 -14.37
CA LEU A 131 -3.37 10.53 -14.88
C LEU A 131 -2.86 11.93 -15.29
N ARG A 132 -3.62 12.99 -15.02
CA ARG A 132 -3.20 14.37 -15.36
C ARG A 132 -2.26 14.95 -14.28
N GLY A 133 -1.26 15.69 -14.73
CA GLY A 133 -0.30 16.36 -13.84
C GLY A 133 0.46 15.36 -12.95
N PRO A 134 0.54 15.58 -11.62
CA PRO A 134 1.28 14.69 -10.73
C PRO A 134 0.66 13.29 -10.65
N GLY A 135 -0.63 13.13 -10.96
CA GLY A 135 -1.36 11.87 -10.83
C GLY A 135 -0.75 10.70 -11.60
N LYS A 136 -0.12 10.95 -12.75
CA LYS A 136 0.63 9.91 -13.47
C LYS A 136 1.78 9.34 -12.64
N HIS A 137 2.56 10.19 -11.98
CA HIS A 137 3.68 9.75 -11.16
C HIS A 137 3.23 9.01 -9.90
N MET A 138 2.13 9.46 -9.30
CA MET A 138 1.51 8.79 -8.14
C MET A 138 1.03 7.37 -8.54
N ALA A 139 0.34 7.25 -9.67
CA ALA A 139 -0.15 5.98 -10.20
C ALA A 139 0.99 5.02 -10.57
N ILE A 140 2.06 5.50 -11.21
CA ILE A 140 3.25 4.68 -11.52
C ILE A 140 3.88 4.16 -10.22
N ASN A 141 4.10 5.03 -9.23
CA ASN A 141 4.69 4.62 -7.95
C ASN A 141 3.84 3.56 -7.25
N GLU A 142 2.52 3.73 -7.26
CA GLU A 142 1.59 2.76 -6.69
C GLU A 142 1.70 1.39 -7.41
N ILE A 143 1.65 1.35 -8.74
CA ILE A 143 1.75 0.10 -9.50
C ILE A 143 3.10 -0.57 -9.26
N LEU A 144 4.22 0.17 -9.29
CA LEU A 144 5.54 -0.39 -9.03
C LEU A 144 5.63 -1.04 -7.65
N SER A 145 5.10 -0.40 -6.60
CA SER A 145 5.11 -0.97 -5.25
C SER A 145 4.33 -2.30 -5.17
N HIS A 146 3.25 -2.43 -5.94
CA HIS A 146 2.52 -3.69 -6.05
C HIS A 146 3.26 -4.72 -6.89
N CYS A 147 3.90 -4.32 -8.00
CA CYS A 147 4.71 -5.22 -8.81
C CYS A 147 5.89 -5.80 -8.01
N GLU A 148 6.56 -5.00 -7.18
CA GLU A 148 7.63 -5.48 -6.28
C GLU A 148 7.11 -6.61 -5.36
N LEU A 149 5.93 -6.43 -4.75
CA LEU A 149 5.29 -7.48 -3.95
C LEU A 149 4.98 -8.72 -4.80
N LEU A 150 4.38 -8.53 -5.98
CA LEU A 150 3.97 -9.64 -6.85
C LEU A 150 5.16 -10.44 -7.39
N VAL A 151 6.28 -9.77 -7.69
CA VAL A 151 7.53 -10.42 -8.09
C VAL A 151 8.11 -11.21 -6.92
N ASP A 152 8.16 -10.64 -5.71
CA ASP A 152 8.63 -11.34 -4.51
C ASP A 152 7.80 -12.61 -4.21
N GLN A 153 6.48 -12.56 -4.44
CA GLN A 153 5.60 -13.72 -4.27
C GLN A 153 5.66 -14.72 -5.43
N GLY A 154 6.27 -14.35 -6.56
CA GLY A 154 6.36 -15.14 -7.78
C GLY A 154 5.08 -15.16 -8.62
N ASP A 155 4.21 -14.17 -8.45
CA ASP A 155 3.00 -13.96 -9.27
C ASP A 155 3.32 -13.23 -10.59
N LEU A 156 4.38 -12.42 -10.58
CA LEU A 156 4.97 -11.78 -11.76
C LEU A 156 6.45 -12.13 -11.89
N PHE A 157 6.97 -12.07 -13.11
CA PHE A 157 8.40 -12.07 -13.42
C PHE A 157 8.77 -10.76 -14.09
N GLU A 158 9.80 -10.08 -13.59
CA GLU A 158 10.37 -8.91 -14.25
C GLU A 158 11.30 -9.36 -15.38
N THR A 159 10.96 -9.05 -16.63
CA THR A 159 11.68 -9.48 -17.84
C THR A 159 12.54 -8.38 -18.47
N GLY A 160 12.36 -7.15 -18.00
CA GLY A 160 13.09 -5.95 -18.38
C GLY A 160 12.89 -4.87 -17.30
N CYS A 161 13.44 -3.68 -17.48
CA CYS A 161 13.26 -2.60 -16.50
C CYS A 161 11.79 -2.20 -16.41
N HIS A 162 11.11 -2.57 -15.32
CA HIS A 162 9.68 -2.35 -15.11
C HIS A 162 8.79 -2.96 -16.20
N GLU A 163 9.23 -4.10 -16.74
CA GLU A 163 8.46 -4.94 -17.67
C GLU A 163 8.15 -6.29 -17.04
N TYR A 164 6.90 -6.73 -17.12
CA TYR A 164 6.40 -7.89 -16.36
C TYR A 164 5.73 -8.94 -17.24
N GLU A 165 5.88 -10.20 -16.84
CA GLU A 165 5.11 -11.34 -17.34
C GLU A 165 4.41 -12.04 -16.17
N ALA A 166 3.15 -12.46 -16.36
CA ALA A 166 2.40 -13.16 -15.34
C ALA A 166 2.84 -14.64 -15.24
N SER A 167 3.01 -15.15 -14.02
CA SER A 167 3.35 -16.56 -13.79
C SER A 167 2.13 -17.48 -13.85
N GLY A 168 0.93 -16.91 -13.74
CA GLY A 168 -0.33 -17.65 -13.63
C GLY A 168 -0.71 -18.05 -12.20
N THR A 169 0.01 -17.54 -11.18
CA THR A 169 -0.32 -17.75 -9.76
C THR A 169 -0.99 -16.52 -9.14
N ASP A 170 -1.59 -16.71 -7.96
CA ASP A 170 -2.26 -15.67 -7.17
C ASP A 170 -1.85 -15.72 -5.68
N ARG A 171 -0.58 -16.02 -5.41
CA ARG A 171 -0.02 -16.23 -4.07
C ARG A 171 -0.15 -14.99 -3.18
N PHE A 172 -0.16 -13.80 -3.77
CA PHE A 172 -0.46 -12.55 -3.08
C PHE A 172 -1.74 -12.63 -2.25
N ARG A 173 -2.78 -13.36 -2.69
CA ARG A 173 -4.03 -13.51 -1.93
C ARG A 173 -3.78 -14.18 -0.59
N THR A 174 -3.05 -15.29 -0.61
CA THR A 174 -2.72 -16.03 0.62
C THR A 174 -1.86 -15.19 1.54
N LEU A 175 -0.85 -14.48 1.01
CA LEU A 175 -0.01 -13.59 1.80
C LEU A 175 -0.85 -12.51 2.49
N ILE A 176 -1.67 -11.78 1.72
CA ILE A 176 -2.42 -10.63 2.24
C ILE A 176 -3.49 -11.09 3.24
N THR A 177 -4.23 -12.16 2.97
CA THR A 177 -5.20 -12.74 3.91
C THR A 177 -4.53 -13.22 5.21
N THR A 178 -3.30 -13.75 5.13
CA THR A 178 -2.53 -14.12 6.34
C THR A 178 -2.07 -12.91 7.15
N LEU A 179 -1.98 -11.73 6.54
CA LEU A 179 -1.66 -10.47 7.22
C LEU A 179 -2.90 -9.77 7.78
N GLU A 180 -4.09 -10.06 7.25
CA GLU A 180 -5.36 -9.54 7.74
C GLU A 180 -5.76 -10.16 9.10
N HIS A 181 -5.41 -11.44 9.31
CA HIS A 181 -5.65 -12.21 10.53
C HIS A 181 -4.39 -12.34 11.41
#